data_AF-A0A1J8QG86-F1
#
_entry.id   AF-A0A1J8QG86-F1
#
_cell.length_a   1.000
_cell.length_b   1.000
_cell.length_c   1.000
_cell.angle_alpha   90.00
_cell.angle_beta   90.00
_cell.angle_gamma   90.00
#
_symmetry.space_group_name_H-M   'P 1'
#
loop_
_entity.id
_entity.type
_entity.pdbx_description
1 polymer ?
#
loop_
_entity_poly.entity_id
_entity_poly.type
_entity_poly.pdbx_seq_one_letter_code
_entity_poly.pdbx_strand_id
1 'polypeptide(L)'
;MSGVLGAFKIWSKVFMEKKGFQTIVNCMKDGNPGDRAWPKDKSRDKAIGMRIDLGDIFMEGGRTKRNLGLQANKDADHVTLKKKAQKDSHAKPAVVAIDIESPPTQDQLLQAFKSRIDG
;
A
#
# COMPACT_ATOMS: atom_id res chain seq x y z
N MET A 1 -2.51 -11.75 18.35
CA MET A 1 -2.85 -10.97 17.14
C MET A 1 -1.58 -10.76 16.34
N SER A 2 -1.54 -11.15 15.06
CA SER A 2 -0.33 -11.03 14.23
C SER A 2 0.15 -9.57 14.19
N GLY A 3 1.46 -9.34 14.30
CA GLY A 3 2.01 -7.97 14.31
C GLY A 3 1.74 -7.16 13.03
N VAL A 4 1.27 -7.82 11.96
CA VAL A 4 0.88 -7.18 10.70
C VAL A 4 -0.53 -6.59 10.79
N LEU A 5 -1.48 -7.29 11.41
CA LEU A 5 -2.85 -6.78 11.62
C LEU A 5 -2.87 -5.52 12.49
N GLY A 6 -2.09 -5.51 13.58
CA GLY A 6 -2.00 -4.34 14.46
C GLY A 6 -1.47 -3.10 13.74
N ALA A 7 -0.41 -3.29 12.96
CA ALA A 7 0.17 -2.23 12.14
C ALA A 7 -0.75 -1.77 11.01
N PHE A 8 -1.46 -2.70 10.35
CA PHE A 8 -2.43 -2.37 9.32
C PHE A 8 -3.54 -1.47 9.85
N LYS A 9 -4.02 -1.68 11.10
CA LYS A 9 -5.02 -0.81 11.74
C LYS A 9 -4.54 0.63 11.93
N ILE A 10 -3.27 0.81 12.33
CA ILE A 10 -2.66 2.15 12.48
C ILE A 10 -2.52 2.78 11.10
N TRP A 11 -1.95 2.04 10.16
CA TRP A 11 -1.77 2.46 8.77
C TRP A 11 -3.09 2.89 8.12
N SER A 12 -4.16 2.09 8.27
CA SER A 12 -5.46 2.36 7.66
C SER A 12 -6.06 3.66 8.19
N LYS A 13 -5.91 3.94 9.49
CA LYS A 13 -6.39 5.20 10.08
C LYS A 13 -5.69 6.40 9.43
N VAL A 14 -4.36 6.37 9.33
CA VAL A 14 -3.59 7.46 8.72
C VAL A 14 -3.88 7.60 7.23
N PHE A 15 -3.99 6.48 6.52
CA PHE A 15 -4.35 6.45 5.10
C PHE A 15 -5.70 7.13 4.86
N MET A 16 -6.69 6.85 5.72
CA MET A 16 -8.00 7.47 5.64
C MET A 16 -7.97 8.98 5.92
N GLU A 17 -7.35 9.38 7.03
CA GLU A 17 -7.25 10.79 7.46
C GLU A 17 -6.51 11.67 6.45
N LYS A 18 -5.50 11.14 5.76
CA LYS A 18 -4.63 11.88 4.85
C LYS A 18 -5.07 11.84 3.38
N LYS A 19 -6.26 11.29 3.09
CA LYS A 19 -6.73 11.07 1.71
C LYS A 19 -5.67 10.36 0.86
N GLY A 20 -5.03 9.32 1.42
CA GLY A 20 -3.87 8.69 0.82
C GLY A 20 -4.10 8.20 -0.61
N PHE A 21 -5.33 7.84 -0.95
CA PHE A 21 -5.69 7.43 -2.30
C PHE A 21 -5.48 8.53 -3.36
N GLN A 22 -5.71 9.81 -3.02
CA GLN A 22 -5.49 10.91 -3.96
C GLN A 22 -4.04 10.94 -4.47
N THR A 23 -3.07 10.64 -3.60
CA THR A 23 -1.66 10.59 -3.99
C THR A 23 -1.34 9.44 -4.94
N ILE A 24 -2.08 8.33 -4.82
CA ILE A 24 -1.96 7.17 -5.69
C ILE A 24 -2.51 7.52 -7.07
N VAL A 25 -3.71 8.11 -7.14
CA VAL A 25 -4.33 8.58 -8.39
C VAL A 25 -3.39 9.51 -9.14
N ASN A 26 -2.71 10.41 -8.45
CA ASN A 26 -1.79 11.38 -9.06
C ASN A 26 -0.54 10.74 -9.70
N CYS A 27 -0.20 9.48 -9.40
CA CYS A 27 1.02 8.84 -9.93
C CYS A 27 0.82 7.45 -10.54
N MET A 28 -0.37 6.85 -10.44
CA MET A 28 -0.61 5.48 -10.90
C MET A 28 -0.58 5.31 -12.43
N LYS A 29 -0.72 6.39 -13.21
CA LYS A 29 -0.58 6.34 -14.68
C LYS A 29 0.88 6.32 -15.10
N ASP A 30 1.66 7.30 -14.63
CA ASP A 30 3.00 7.56 -15.15
C ASP A 30 4.15 7.01 -14.30
N GLY A 31 3.87 6.54 -13.09
CA GLY A 31 4.90 6.00 -12.20
C GLY A 31 5.44 4.64 -12.68
N ASN A 32 6.64 4.28 -12.25
CA ASN A 32 7.27 3.00 -12.55
C ASN A 32 6.94 1.94 -11.49
N PRO A 33 6.95 0.63 -11.82
CA PRO A 33 6.91 -0.43 -10.82
C PRO A 33 8.04 -0.24 -9.78
N GLY A 34 7.69 -0.30 -8.51
CA GLY A 34 8.58 -0.03 -7.37
C GLY A 34 8.53 1.43 -6.88
N ASP A 35 7.96 2.35 -7.65
CA ASP A 35 7.82 3.74 -7.19
C ASP A 35 6.83 3.83 -6.03
N ARG A 36 7.18 4.63 -5.03
CA ARG A 36 6.31 4.85 -3.88
C ARG A 36 5.09 5.67 -4.27
N ALA A 37 3.91 5.09 -4.12
CA ALA A 37 2.64 5.78 -4.33
C ALA A 37 2.23 6.56 -3.08
N TRP A 38 2.31 5.93 -1.90
CA TRP A 38 1.98 6.54 -0.61
C TRP A 38 2.76 5.91 0.54
N PRO A 39 3.09 6.65 1.60
CA PRO A 39 3.07 8.12 1.69
C PRO A 39 4.17 8.77 0.83
N LYS A 40 3.97 10.03 0.41
CA LYS A 40 4.99 10.80 -0.33
C LYS A 40 5.99 11.49 0.61
N ASP A 41 5.53 11.93 1.78
CA ASP A 41 6.38 12.53 2.81
C ASP A 41 7.07 11.46 3.64
N LYS A 42 8.37 11.27 3.36
CA LYS A 42 9.20 10.25 4.00
C LYS A 42 9.49 10.50 5.48
N SER A 43 9.24 11.72 5.98
CA SER A 43 9.56 12.08 7.37
C SER A 43 8.67 11.34 8.39
N ARG A 44 7.46 10.94 7.99
CA ARG A 44 6.49 10.26 8.85
C ARG A 44 6.36 8.75 8.57
N ASP A 45 7.10 8.23 7.59
CA ASP A 45 7.02 6.83 7.17
C ASP A 45 7.33 5.84 8.28
N LYS A 46 8.21 6.21 9.22
CA LYS A 46 8.61 5.35 10.34
C LYS A 46 7.44 5.11 11.30
N ALA A 47 6.71 6.17 11.62
CA ALA A 47 5.53 6.12 12.50
C ALA A 47 4.34 5.40 11.82
N ILE A 48 4.16 5.59 10.50
CA ILE A 48 3.11 4.94 9.73
C ILE A 48 3.37 3.43 9.56
N GLY A 49 4.63 3.05 9.38
CA GLY A 49 5.11 1.67 9.42
C GLY A 49 4.85 0.83 8.17
N MET A 50 3.99 1.27 7.24
CA MET A 50 3.78 0.62 5.94
C MET A 50 3.66 1.65 4.81
N ARG A 51 3.86 1.20 3.58
CA ARG A 51 3.79 2.00 2.35
C ARG A 51 3.07 1.25 1.23
N ILE A 52 2.55 1.99 0.27
CA ILE A 52 2.04 1.48 -0.99
C ILE A 52 3.03 1.86 -2.08
N ASP A 53 3.57 0.84 -2.74
CA ASP A 53 4.41 0.99 -3.93
C ASP A 53 3.60 0.57 -5.17
N LEU A 54 3.84 1.24 -6.28
CA LEU A 54 3.27 0.92 -7.58
C LEU A 54 3.83 -0.41 -8.07
N GLY A 55 2.96 -1.25 -8.62
CA GLY A 55 3.34 -2.47 -9.33
C GLY A 55 3.15 -2.31 -10.84
N ASP A 56 3.14 -3.45 -11.51
CA ASP A 56 3.01 -3.55 -12.97
C ASP A 56 1.64 -3.11 -13.45
N ILE A 57 1.63 -2.61 -14.69
CA ILE A 57 0.42 -2.31 -15.46
C ILE A 57 0.13 -3.51 -16.36
N PHE A 58 -1.13 -3.91 -16.46
CA PHE A 58 -1.56 -5.04 -17.28
C PHE A 58 -2.99 -4.85 -17.79
N MET A 59 -3.34 -5.56 -18.86
CA MET A 59 -4.70 -5.57 -19.41
C MET A 59 -5.48 -6.76 -18.84
N GLU A 60 -6.67 -6.50 -18.31
CA GLU A 60 -7.59 -7.54 -17.86
C GLU A 60 -9.03 -7.16 -18.18
N GLY A 61 -9.76 -8.02 -18.90
CA GLY A 61 -11.15 -7.76 -19.27
C GLY A 61 -11.33 -6.48 -20.09
N GLY A 62 -10.37 -6.13 -20.95
CA GLY A 62 -10.38 -4.90 -21.74
C GLY A 62 -10.08 -3.62 -20.97
N ARG A 63 -9.70 -3.72 -19.68
CA ARG A 63 -9.38 -2.57 -18.83
C ARG A 63 -7.90 -2.59 -18.46
N THR A 64 -7.30 -1.40 -18.46
CA THR A 64 -5.92 -1.21 -17.99
C THR A 64 -5.93 -1.17 -16.46
N LYS A 65 -5.28 -2.16 -15.85
CA LYS A 65 -5.16 -2.28 -14.40
C LYS A 65 -3.73 -2.04 -13.94
N ARG A 66 -3.61 -1.63 -12.69
CA ARG A 66 -2.32 -1.49 -12.00
C ARG A 66 -2.33 -2.22 -10.68
N ASN A 67 -1.25 -2.96 -10.43
CA ASN A 67 -1.00 -3.54 -9.12
C ASN A 67 -0.54 -2.46 -8.13
N LEU A 68 -1.01 -2.55 -6.89
CA LEU A 68 -0.56 -1.76 -5.76
C LEU A 68 -0.08 -2.73 -4.68
N GLY A 69 1.18 -2.62 -4.29
CA GLY A 69 1.79 -3.47 -3.26
C GLY A 69 1.82 -2.75 -1.92
N LEU A 70 1.12 -3.28 -0.91
CA LEU A 70 1.31 -2.86 0.48
C LEU A 70 2.57 -3.54 1.01
N GLN A 71 3.48 -2.75 1.56
CA GLN A 71 4.79 -3.20 2.03
C GLN A 71 5.09 -2.64 3.41
N ALA A 72 5.74 -3.44 4.26
CA ALA A 72 6.21 -2.97 5.55
C ALA A 72 7.44 -2.05 5.38
N ASN A 73 7.52 -0.99 6.18
CA ASN A 73 8.67 -0.11 6.18
C ASN A 73 9.82 -0.71 7.00
N LYS A 74 11.00 -0.85 6.41
CA LYS A 74 12.21 -1.34 7.11
C LYS A 74 12.68 -0.41 8.23
N ASP A 75 12.24 0.84 8.21
CA ASP A 75 12.54 1.84 9.24
C ASP A 75 11.35 2.08 10.17
N ALA A 76 10.33 1.21 10.17
CA ALA A 76 9.16 1.35 11.03
C ALA A 76 9.54 1.42 12.53
N ASP A 77 8.88 2.30 13.28
CA ASP A 77 9.01 2.34 14.75
C ASP A 77 8.41 1.08 15.39
N HIS A 78 7.46 0.44 14.71
CA HIS A 78 6.88 -0.83 15.13
C HIS A 78 7.90 -1.98 14.95
N VAL A 79 8.52 -2.41 16.04
CA VAL A 79 9.60 -3.41 16.09
C VAL A 79 9.30 -4.68 15.28
N THR A 80 8.06 -5.20 15.35
CA THR A 80 7.67 -6.41 14.61
C THR A 80 7.65 -6.20 13.08
N LEU A 81 7.18 -5.05 12.59
CA LEU A 81 7.23 -4.72 11.17
C LEU A 81 8.65 -4.50 10.71
N LYS A 82 9.44 -3.77 11.50
CA LYS A 82 10.85 -3.54 11.25
C LYS A 82 11.61 -4.85 11.08
N LYS A 83 11.48 -5.78 12.03
CA LYS A 83 12.12 -7.11 11.95
C LYS A 83 11.66 -7.92 10.73
N LYS A 84 10.35 -7.89 10.40
CA LYS A 84 9.83 -8.57 9.21
C LYS A 84 10.38 -7.97 7.91
N ALA A 85 10.34 -6.65 7.78
CA ALA A 85 10.86 -5.91 6.63
C ALA A 85 12.39 -5.96 6.54
N GLN A 86 13.12 -6.16 7.64
CA GLN A 86 14.56 -6.38 7.58
C GLN A 86 14.92 -7.80 7.13
N LYS A 87 14.08 -8.79 7.46
CA LYS A 87 14.27 -10.19 7.03
C LYS A 87 13.92 -10.38 5.55
N ASP A 88 12.85 -9.74 5.10
CA ASP A 88 12.45 -9.69 3.70
C ASP A 88 11.93 -8.28 3.39
N SER A 89 12.82 -7.44 2.90
CA SER A 89 12.50 -6.06 2.60
C SER A 89 11.60 -5.89 1.40
N HIS A 90 11.36 -6.94 0.61
CA HIS A 90 10.47 -6.92 -0.55
C HIS A 90 9.15 -7.64 -0.28
N ALA A 91 8.95 -8.20 0.91
CA ALA A 91 7.69 -8.83 1.31
C ALA A 91 6.51 -7.86 1.17
N LYS A 92 5.57 -8.23 0.30
CA LYS A 92 4.30 -7.52 0.09
C LYS A 92 3.20 -8.28 0.83
N PRO A 93 2.83 -7.90 2.07
CA PRO A 93 1.71 -8.52 2.79
C PRO A 93 0.39 -8.51 2.03
N ALA A 94 0.20 -7.58 1.10
CA ALA A 94 -0.95 -7.60 0.20
C ALA A 94 -0.60 -6.94 -1.14
N VAL A 95 -1.19 -7.48 -2.21
CA VAL A 95 -1.19 -6.87 -3.53
C VAL A 95 -2.63 -6.81 -4.03
N VAL A 96 -3.04 -5.65 -4.53
CA VAL A 96 -4.38 -5.43 -5.09
C VAL A 96 -4.26 -4.81 -6.47
N ALA A 97 -5.14 -5.20 -7.38
CA ALA A 97 -5.22 -4.59 -8.70
C ALA A 97 -6.34 -3.54 -8.72
N ILE A 98 -6.06 -2.37 -9.28
CA ILE A 98 -7.04 -1.30 -9.49
C ILE A 98 -7.15 -0.95 -10.96
N ASP A 99 -8.35 -0.55 -11.39
CA ASP A 99 -8.57 0.03 -12.71
C ASP A 99 -7.99 1.46 -12.73
N ILE A 100 -7.17 1.77 -13.74
CA ILE A 100 -6.51 3.07 -13.85
C ILE A 100 -7.46 4.14 -14.42
N GLU A 101 -8.41 3.75 -15.27
CA GLU A 101 -9.35 4.66 -15.94
C GLU A 101 -10.64 4.85 -15.12
N SER A 102 -11.00 3.86 -14.30
CA SER A 102 -12.10 3.96 -13.34
C SER A 102 -11.65 3.52 -11.94
N PRO A 103 -10.81 4.32 -11.26
CA PRO A 103 -10.23 3.95 -9.97
C PRO A 103 -11.29 3.74 -8.88
N PRO A 104 -11.05 2.82 -7.92
CA PRO A 104 -11.95 2.60 -6.81
C PRO A 104 -12.00 3.82 -5.88
N THR A 105 -12.94 3.84 -4.94
CA THR A 105 -12.87 4.80 -3.83
C THR A 105 -11.78 4.41 -2.84
N GLN A 106 -11.38 5.35 -1.97
CA GLN A 106 -10.42 5.07 -0.92
C GLN A 106 -10.89 3.95 0.03
N ASP A 107 -12.18 3.93 0.38
CA ASP A 107 -12.78 2.88 1.20
C ASP A 107 -12.73 1.53 0.50
N GLN A 108 -13.07 1.48 -0.79
CA GLN A 108 -13.00 0.25 -1.57
C GLN A 108 -11.56 -0.29 -1.65
N LEU A 109 -10.58 0.58 -1.85
CA LEU A 109 -9.18 0.19 -1.85
C LEU A 109 -8.74 -0.34 -0.48
N LEU A 110 -9.14 0.33 0.61
CA LEU A 110 -8.83 -0.12 1.96
C LEU A 110 -9.43 -1.51 2.23
N GLN A 111 -10.68 -1.75 1.82
CA GLN A 111 -11.32 -3.05 1.98
C GLN A 111 -10.63 -4.14 1.15
N ALA A 112 -10.19 -3.81 -0.07
CA ALA A 112 -9.42 -4.73 -0.89
C ALA A 112 -8.13 -5.15 -0.19
N PHE A 113 -7.37 -4.22 0.39
CA PHE A 113 -6.18 -4.55 1.17
C PHE A 113 -6.50 -5.38 2.41
N LYS A 114 -7.55 -5.00 3.15
CA LYS A 114 -7.97 -5.72 4.35
C LYS A 114 -8.29 -7.20 4.04
N SER A 115 -9.04 -7.46 2.97
CA SER A 115 -9.40 -8.83 2.56
C SER A 115 -8.18 -9.72 2.24
N ARG A 116 -7.06 -9.12 1.79
CA ARG A 116 -5.81 -9.82 1.49
C ARG A 116 -4.93 -10.05 2.70
N ILE A 117 -5.11 -9.26 3.76
CA ILE A 117 -4.36 -9.38 5.01
C ILE A 117 -5.05 -10.34 5.98
N ASP A 118 -6.39 -10.38 5.95
CA ASP A 118 -7.21 -11.24 6.78
C ASP A 118 -7.31 -12.69 6.23
N GLY A 119 -7.09 -12.88 4.93
CA GLY A 119 -7.07 -14.20 4.26
C GLY A 119 -5.71 -14.88 4.32
#